data_AF-A0A177IF83-F1
#
_entry.id   AF-A0A177IF83-F1
#
_cell.length_a   1.000
_cell.length_b   1.000
_cell.length_c   1.000
_cell.angle_alpha   90.00
_cell.angle_beta   90.00
_cell.angle_gamma   90.00
#
_symmetry.space_group_name_H-M   'P 1'
#
loop_
_entity.id
_entity.type
_entity.pdbx_description
1 polymer ?
#
loop_
_entity_poly.entity_id
_entity_poly.type
_entity_poly.pdbx_seq_one_letter_code
_entity_poly.pdbx_strand_id
1 'polypeptide(L)'
;MLSTFREDGEKEYIRADITIDGTLIEDVGLRLKGNSTLQSLSNNSMGGGGGGGMTQLSEDNPEELPWLISFDEYEEGRAYQGMTEIALRPAASGSDVAINEALALQLTADSGQITQDYTFTSVTVNGSESAARIVVDAPDTELADELDSGVLYKARAGGSLDYVGDDPTEYEDSFKQINAEGAYDLQPVMTLMKFLNESTDEEFAEELGDYVDTESFAKYLATQEILSNNDAMDGPGNNYYLWYDTTEKQFTVLSWDLNLALSGMGGGMGDMQQDTETGTATDIDDTATTGEMPTLPDGMEMPEMPQPPEGMEMPGGEESEGAGPSGGNDSGILKERFLDNEEFYAMYEQLIASGYAEETLNELTTRAEEAGDEGAATLAESIRSSLASLSETAPEPSDGMGMGPGRKTATTASETTETTEDV
;
A
#
# COMPACT_ATOMS: atom_id res chain seq x y z
N MET A 1 -8.57 20.28 -16.75
CA MET A 1 -8.23 19.28 -15.72
C MET A 1 -9.46 18.74 -15.02
N LEU A 2 -10.10 19.42 -14.03
CA LEU A 2 -11.23 18.81 -13.30
C LEU A 2 -12.42 18.42 -14.20
N SER A 3 -12.72 19.23 -15.21
CA SER A 3 -13.71 18.88 -16.24
C SER A 3 -13.32 17.61 -17.01
N THR A 4 -12.08 17.55 -17.52
CA THR A 4 -11.51 16.39 -18.22
C THR A 4 -11.56 15.12 -17.36
N PHE A 5 -11.16 15.23 -16.08
CA PHE A 5 -11.23 14.11 -15.14
C PHE A 5 -12.67 13.61 -14.93
N ARG A 6 -13.65 14.52 -14.83
CA ARG A 6 -15.05 14.15 -14.63
C ARG A 6 -15.70 13.53 -15.87
N GLU A 7 -15.24 13.91 -17.06
CA GLU A 7 -15.77 13.44 -18.34
C GLU A 7 -15.13 12.11 -18.73
N ASP A 8 -13.80 12.04 -18.67
CA ASP A 8 -13.02 10.95 -19.29
C ASP A 8 -12.18 10.16 -18.26
N GLY A 9 -12.11 10.60 -17.01
CA GLY A 9 -11.25 9.99 -15.98
C GLY A 9 -9.76 10.35 -16.12
N GLU A 10 -9.40 11.14 -17.13
CA GLU A 10 -8.03 11.51 -17.45
C GLU A 10 -7.45 12.54 -16.47
N LYS A 11 -6.17 12.39 -16.15
CA LYS A 11 -5.42 13.19 -15.18
C LYS A 11 -4.23 13.85 -15.84
N GLU A 12 -4.51 14.66 -16.86
CA GLU A 12 -3.48 15.37 -17.62
C GLU A 12 -2.74 16.40 -16.77
N TYR A 13 -1.44 16.56 -17.03
CA TYR A 13 -0.66 17.66 -16.49
C TYR A 13 -1.12 19.00 -17.06
N ILE A 14 -1.15 20.01 -16.20
CA ILE A 14 -1.25 21.41 -16.58
C ILE A 14 0.00 22.15 -16.12
N ARG A 15 0.32 23.26 -16.79
CA ARG A 15 1.37 24.20 -16.34
C ARG A 15 0.90 24.98 -15.12
N ALA A 16 1.74 25.05 -14.11
CA ALA A 16 1.58 25.90 -12.95
C ALA A 16 2.94 26.47 -12.51
N ASP A 17 2.90 27.50 -11.66
CA ASP A 17 4.07 27.97 -10.93
C ASP A 17 3.92 27.56 -9.46
N ILE A 18 5.02 27.13 -8.84
CA ILE A 18 5.04 26.76 -7.42
C ILE A 18 6.10 27.56 -6.68
N THR A 19 5.82 27.95 -5.44
CA THR A 19 6.80 28.55 -4.54
C THR A 19 6.98 27.65 -3.33
N ILE A 20 8.19 27.13 -3.13
CA ILE A 20 8.55 26.28 -1.98
C ILE A 20 9.57 27.05 -1.14
N ASP A 21 9.22 27.35 0.11
CA ASP A 21 10.08 28.09 1.05
C ASP A 21 10.70 29.38 0.48
N GLY A 22 9.92 30.11 -0.33
CA GLY A 22 10.32 31.36 -0.97
C GLY A 22 11.10 31.18 -2.29
N THR A 23 11.33 29.95 -2.74
CA THR A 23 11.91 29.64 -4.05
C THR A 23 10.80 29.45 -5.07
N LEU A 24 10.70 30.37 -6.04
CA LEU A 24 9.78 30.24 -7.17
C LEU A 24 10.36 29.27 -8.21
N ILE A 25 9.52 28.35 -8.67
CA ILE A 25 9.78 27.41 -9.75
C ILE A 25 8.63 27.56 -10.74
N GLU A 26 8.94 28.14 -11.90
CA GLU A 26 7.97 28.40 -12.97
C GLU A 26 7.76 27.17 -13.84
N ASP A 27 6.61 27.05 -14.51
CA ASP A 27 6.34 26.00 -15.50
C ASP A 27 6.52 24.55 -14.96
N VAL A 28 6.03 24.25 -13.75
CA VAL A 28 5.91 22.86 -13.25
C VAL A 28 4.67 22.17 -13.84
N GLY A 29 4.71 20.85 -13.94
CA GLY A 29 3.56 20.02 -14.22
C GLY A 29 2.75 19.77 -12.96
N LEU A 30 1.46 20.09 -12.97
CA LEU A 30 0.51 19.76 -11.91
C LEU A 30 -0.59 18.84 -12.45
N ARG A 31 -0.88 17.73 -11.76
CA ARG A 31 -2.04 16.86 -12.08
C ARG A 31 -2.69 16.26 -10.83
N LEU A 32 -3.93 15.80 -10.98
CA LEU A 32 -4.62 15.03 -9.93
C LEU A 32 -3.93 13.68 -9.70
N LYS A 33 -3.85 13.25 -8.43
CA LYS A 33 -3.36 11.93 -8.02
C LYS A 33 -4.42 11.08 -7.33
N GLY A 34 -4.29 9.76 -7.46
CA GLY A 34 -5.12 8.76 -6.78
C GLY A 34 -6.31 8.32 -7.63
N ASN A 35 -6.83 7.11 -7.37
CA ASN A 35 -8.03 6.58 -8.03
C ASN A 35 -9.22 6.67 -7.09
N SER A 36 -9.16 5.91 -5.98
CA SER A 36 -10.21 5.85 -4.96
C SER A 36 -10.46 7.21 -4.32
N THR A 37 -9.41 7.95 -3.98
CA THR A 37 -9.49 9.29 -3.38
C THR A 37 -10.26 10.28 -4.26
N LEU A 38 -10.17 10.16 -5.59
CA LEU A 38 -10.85 11.04 -6.53
C LEU A 38 -12.31 10.63 -6.82
N GLN A 39 -12.79 9.49 -6.30
CA GLN A 39 -14.15 9.01 -6.59
C GLN A 39 -15.22 10.03 -6.18
N SER A 40 -14.99 10.78 -5.09
CA SER A 40 -15.89 11.85 -4.62
C SER A 40 -16.01 13.02 -5.61
N LEU A 41 -15.01 13.22 -6.49
CA LEU A 41 -15.03 14.23 -7.54
C LEU A 41 -15.63 13.74 -8.86
N SER A 42 -15.85 12.43 -9.03
CA SER A 42 -16.31 11.82 -10.28
C SER A 42 -17.83 11.98 -10.49
N ASN A 43 -18.25 12.21 -11.74
CA ASN A 43 -19.67 12.29 -12.11
C ASN A 43 -20.44 10.97 -11.94
N ASN A 44 -19.72 9.86 -11.81
CA ASN A 44 -20.27 8.52 -11.59
C ASN A 44 -20.54 8.20 -10.12
N SER A 45 -20.37 9.18 -9.22
CA SER A 45 -20.84 9.08 -7.84
C SER A 45 -22.38 9.08 -7.85
N MET A 46 -22.98 7.91 -8.14
CA MET A 46 -24.39 7.69 -7.85
C MET A 46 -24.57 7.96 -6.36
N GLY A 47 -25.42 8.94 -6.03
CA GLY A 47 -25.71 9.37 -4.66
C GLY A 47 -26.25 8.24 -3.77
N GLY A 48 -25.35 7.40 -3.29
CA GLY A 48 -25.59 6.26 -2.42
C GLY A 48 -24.38 6.11 -1.52
N GLY A 49 -24.56 6.43 -0.25
CA GLY A 49 -23.55 6.51 0.82
C GLY A 49 -22.25 5.75 0.59
N GLY A 50 -21.18 6.49 0.31
CA GLY A 50 -19.84 6.02 0.61
C GLY A 50 -19.77 5.70 2.10
N GLY A 51 -19.37 4.48 2.43
CA GLY A 51 -19.15 4.07 3.83
C GLY A 51 -18.29 5.11 4.54
N GLY A 52 -18.59 5.35 5.82
CA GLY A 52 -17.88 6.35 6.63
C GLY A 52 -16.37 6.10 6.57
N GLY A 53 -15.63 7.00 5.92
CA GLY A 53 -14.19 6.85 5.73
C GLY A 53 -13.62 7.65 4.54
N MET A 54 -14.39 7.87 3.47
CA MET A 54 -13.88 8.52 2.25
C MET A 54 -13.75 10.05 2.38
N THR A 55 -12.58 10.59 2.01
CA THR A 55 -12.30 12.04 1.98
C THR A 55 -13.23 12.75 1.00
N GLN A 56 -13.94 13.77 1.49
CA GLN A 56 -14.78 14.62 0.66
C GLN A 56 -13.90 15.69 0.01
N LEU A 57 -13.74 15.63 -1.30
CA LEU A 57 -12.95 16.59 -2.06
C LEU A 57 -13.88 17.60 -2.74
N SER A 58 -13.42 18.85 -2.84
CA SER A 58 -14.15 19.92 -3.52
C SER A 58 -13.24 20.68 -4.47
N GLU A 59 -13.79 21.14 -5.59
CA GLU A 59 -13.10 22.08 -6.48
C GLU A 59 -12.97 23.48 -5.88
N ASP A 60 -13.81 23.80 -4.90
CA ASP A 60 -13.76 25.07 -4.16
C ASP A 60 -12.58 25.12 -3.17
N ASN A 61 -12.00 23.97 -2.82
CA ASN A 61 -10.86 23.82 -1.91
C ASN A 61 -9.66 23.17 -2.65
N PRO A 62 -9.07 23.84 -3.64
CA PRO A 62 -8.02 23.25 -4.47
C PRO A 62 -6.76 22.84 -3.70
N GLU A 63 -6.47 23.46 -2.56
CA GLU A 63 -5.37 23.09 -1.64
C GLU A 63 -5.56 21.72 -0.97
N GLU A 64 -6.80 21.23 -0.87
CA GLU A 64 -7.13 19.93 -0.28
C GLU A 64 -7.05 18.78 -1.30
N LEU A 65 -7.01 19.10 -2.59
CA LEU A 65 -7.00 18.10 -3.66
C LEU A 65 -5.68 17.30 -3.67
N PRO A 66 -5.72 15.99 -4.00
CA PRO A 66 -4.51 15.19 -4.16
C PRO A 66 -3.75 15.63 -5.41
N TRP A 67 -2.55 16.16 -5.24
CA TRP A 67 -1.71 16.64 -6.34
C TRP A 67 -0.48 15.76 -6.53
N LEU A 68 -0.09 15.62 -7.80
CA LEU A 68 1.25 15.23 -8.20
C LEU A 68 1.88 16.41 -8.94
N ILE A 69 3.04 16.83 -8.48
CA ILE A 69 3.80 17.95 -9.03
C ILE A 69 5.07 17.37 -9.64
N SER A 70 5.22 17.48 -10.95
CA SER A 70 6.47 17.15 -11.65
C SER A 70 7.22 18.44 -11.99
N PHE A 71 8.50 18.48 -11.64
CA PHE A 71 9.40 19.57 -11.96
C PHE A 71 9.93 19.45 -13.39
N ASP A 72 9.99 18.26 -13.98
CA ASP A 72 10.60 18.03 -15.28
C ASP A 72 9.59 17.88 -16.45
N GLU A 73 8.28 17.79 -16.18
CA GLU A 73 7.22 17.60 -17.18
C GLU A 73 7.31 18.57 -18.37
N TYR A 74 7.69 19.83 -18.11
CA TYR A 74 7.83 20.85 -19.15
C TYR A 74 9.26 21.39 -19.31
N GLU A 75 10.21 20.89 -18.50
CA GLU A 75 11.61 21.28 -18.48
C GLU A 75 12.47 20.04 -18.18
N GLU A 76 12.77 19.26 -19.22
CA GLU A 76 13.45 17.95 -19.14
C GLU A 76 14.69 17.99 -18.24
N GLY A 77 14.76 17.06 -17.29
CA GLY A 77 15.89 16.90 -16.36
C GLY A 77 15.95 17.92 -15.22
N ARG A 78 14.89 18.71 -14.98
CA ARG A 78 14.81 19.61 -13.83
C ARG A 78 14.37 18.85 -12.57
N ALA A 79 15.24 18.84 -11.57
CA ALA A 79 14.92 18.39 -10.21
C ALA A 79 14.91 19.57 -9.21
N TYR A 80 14.10 19.47 -8.17
CA TYR A 80 14.13 20.36 -7.01
C TYR A 80 14.61 19.59 -5.79
N GLN A 81 15.75 20.01 -5.22
CA GLN A 81 16.42 19.31 -4.11
C GLN A 81 16.65 17.81 -4.35
N GLY A 82 16.88 17.41 -5.61
CA GLY A 82 17.08 16.00 -5.99
C GLY A 82 15.81 15.25 -6.35
N MET A 83 14.63 15.88 -6.26
CA MET A 83 13.35 15.24 -6.62
C MET A 83 12.83 15.77 -7.95
N THR A 84 12.40 14.89 -8.86
CA THR A 84 11.71 15.31 -10.09
C THR A 84 10.20 15.34 -9.90
N GLU A 85 9.65 14.59 -8.95
CA GLU A 85 8.21 14.54 -8.70
C GLU A 85 7.87 14.44 -7.21
N ILE A 86 6.91 15.24 -6.74
CA ILE A 86 6.40 15.17 -5.36
C ILE A 86 4.88 15.01 -5.35
N ALA A 87 4.37 14.27 -4.36
CA ALA A 87 2.95 14.02 -4.16
C ALA A 87 2.42 14.75 -2.91
N LEU A 88 1.40 15.59 -3.09
CA LEU A 88 0.63 16.19 -2.00
C LEU A 88 -0.60 15.34 -1.73
N ARG A 89 -0.61 14.64 -0.59
CA ARG A 89 -1.64 13.65 -0.30
C ARG A 89 -2.64 14.18 0.72
N PRO A 90 -3.94 13.87 0.55
CA PRO A 90 -4.94 14.18 1.55
C PRO A 90 -4.90 13.15 2.67
N ALA A 91 -5.38 13.57 3.83
CA ALA A 91 -5.66 12.68 4.93
C ALA A 91 -6.98 11.93 4.76
N ALA A 92 -7.14 10.89 5.57
CA ALA A 92 -8.42 10.23 5.81
C ALA A 92 -9.36 11.17 6.60
N SER A 93 -10.66 10.91 6.52
CA SER A 93 -11.71 11.70 7.17
C SER A 93 -11.37 12.07 8.63
N GLY A 94 -11.31 13.36 8.96
CA GLY A 94 -11.17 13.87 10.34
C GLY A 94 -9.82 14.48 10.74
N SER A 95 -8.85 14.48 9.82
CA SER A 95 -7.55 15.18 9.95
C SER A 95 -7.18 15.77 8.59
N ASP A 96 -6.28 16.75 8.56
CA ASP A 96 -5.79 17.37 7.32
C ASP A 96 -4.54 16.66 6.76
N VAL A 97 -3.75 16.03 7.64
CA VAL A 97 -2.50 15.34 7.32
C VAL A 97 -2.58 13.83 7.59
N ALA A 98 -2.13 13.02 6.63
CA ALA A 98 -2.10 11.57 6.77
C ALA A 98 -0.97 11.10 7.72
N ILE A 99 -1.13 11.30 9.03
CA ILE A 99 -0.13 10.90 10.04
C ILE A 99 0.08 9.37 10.05
N ASN A 100 -0.95 8.60 9.72
CA ASN A 100 -0.84 7.15 9.57
C ASN A 100 0.14 6.77 8.46
N GLU A 101 0.13 7.51 7.35
CA GLU A 101 1.08 7.29 6.25
C GLU A 101 2.51 7.68 6.65
N ALA A 102 2.67 8.83 7.30
CA ALA A 102 3.96 9.27 7.82
C ALA A 102 4.57 8.24 8.78
N LEU A 103 3.76 7.70 9.69
CA LEU A 103 4.20 6.64 10.60
C LEU A 103 4.57 5.37 9.82
N ALA A 104 3.76 4.97 8.85
CA ALA A 104 4.03 3.80 8.02
C ALA A 104 5.34 3.92 7.22
N LEU A 105 5.59 5.08 6.62
CA LEU A 105 6.84 5.39 5.92
C LEU A 105 8.03 5.34 6.88
N GLN A 106 7.91 5.96 8.06
CA GLN A 106 8.98 5.96 9.07
C GLN A 106 9.32 4.54 9.56
N LEU A 107 8.31 3.75 9.92
CA LEU A 107 8.51 2.36 10.36
C LEU A 107 9.09 1.48 9.25
N THR A 108 8.72 1.74 7.99
CA THR A 108 9.33 1.06 6.82
C THR A 108 10.81 1.42 6.71
N ALA A 109 11.19 2.68 6.84
CA ALA A 109 12.59 3.11 6.83
C ALA A 109 13.38 2.47 7.99
N ASP A 110 12.82 2.47 9.19
CA ASP A 110 13.46 1.95 10.41
C ASP A 110 13.60 0.42 10.41
N SER A 111 12.81 -0.27 9.59
CA SER A 111 12.98 -1.70 9.29
C SER A 111 14.14 -1.98 8.30
N GLY A 112 14.81 -0.94 7.80
CA GLY A 112 15.93 -1.03 6.87
C GLY A 112 15.52 -1.17 5.40
N GLN A 113 14.25 -0.92 5.07
CA GLN A 113 13.77 -0.97 3.69
C GLN A 113 13.91 0.39 3.00
N ILE A 114 14.12 0.35 1.69
CA ILE A 114 14.06 1.54 0.84
C ILE A 114 12.60 2.01 0.80
N THR A 115 12.37 3.28 1.13
CA THR A 115 11.05 3.89 1.19
C THR A 115 11.14 5.37 0.85
N GLN A 116 10.00 6.06 0.83
CA GLN A 116 9.91 7.45 0.42
C GLN A 116 10.14 8.41 1.58
N ASP A 117 10.87 9.49 1.29
CA ASP A 117 10.95 10.65 2.17
C ASP A 117 9.62 11.40 2.21
N TYR A 118 9.33 12.01 3.36
CA TYR A 118 8.12 12.81 3.55
C TYR A 118 8.35 14.00 4.47
N THR A 119 7.47 14.98 4.35
CA THR A 119 7.36 16.07 5.32
C THR A 119 5.94 16.60 5.41
N PHE A 120 5.66 17.37 6.45
CA PHE A 120 4.42 18.13 6.55
C PHE A 120 4.64 19.57 6.09
N THR A 121 3.64 20.13 5.42
CA THR A 121 3.69 21.48 4.90
C THR A 121 2.31 22.13 4.93
N SER A 122 2.28 23.43 4.74
CA SER A 122 1.06 24.21 4.57
C SER A 122 0.97 24.66 3.11
N VAL A 123 -0.13 24.35 2.43
CA VAL A 123 -0.34 24.65 1.00
C VAL A 123 -1.41 25.71 0.83
N THR A 124 -1.17 26.64 -0.09
CA THR A 124 -2.17 27.57 -0.61
C THR A 124 -2.17 27.49 -2.12
N VAL A 125 -3.34 27.61 -2.74
CA VAL A 125 -3.48 27.65 -4.21
C VAL A 125 -4.13 28.97 -4.61
N ASN A 126 -3.43 29.79 -5.40
CA ASN A 126 -3.94 31.07 -5.90
C ASN A 126 -4.49 32.02 -4.82
N GLY A 127 -3.91 31.98 -3.60
CA GLY A 127 -4.32 32.79 -2.46
C GLY A 127 -5.54 32.27 -1.71
N SER A 128 -5.89 30.98 -1.87
CA SER A 128 -6.84 30.28 -1.00
C SER A 128 -6.36 30.24 0.46
N GLU A 129 -7.24 29.75 1.34
CA GLU A 129 -6.84 29.48 2.71
C GLU A 129 -5.76 28.39 2.74
N SER A 130 -4.96 28.40 3.80
CA SER A 130 -3.86 27.45 3.95
C SER A 130 -4.38 26.14 4.49
N ALA A 131 -4.04 25.03 3.84
CA ALA A 131 -4.33 23.68 4.32
C ALA A 131 -3.05 22.93 4.68
N ALA A 132 -3.04 22.24 5.82
CA ALA A 132 -1.93 21.34 6.18
C ALA A 132 -1.96 20.09 5.29
N ARG A 133 -0.78 19.62 4.85
CA ARG A 133 -0.61 18.49 3.92
C ARG A 133 0.62 17.68 4.28
N ILE A 134 0.60 16.41 3.91
CA ILE A 134 1.84 15.63 3.74
C ILE A 134 2.33 15.78 2.29
N VAL A 135 3.62 16.02 2.13
CA VAL A 135 4.37 15.87 0.89
C VAL A 135 5.15 14.59 0.98
N VAL A 136 5.05 13.76 -0.05
CA VAL A 136 5.81 12.51 -0.16
C VAL A 136 6.61 12.56 -1.46
N ASP A 137 7.89 12.24 -1.37
CA ASP A 137 8.75 12.07 -2.53
C ASP A 137 8.28 10.87 -3.37
N ALA A 138 8.07 11.06 -4.66
CA ALA A 138 7.57 10.00 -5.52
C ALA A 138 8.75 9.20 -6.08
N PRO A 139 8.78 7.85 -5.99
CA PRO A 139 9.84 7.06 -6.62
C PRO A 139 9.91 7.36 -8.11
N ASP A 140 11.03 7.96 -8.50
CA ASP A 140 11.30 8.53 -9.82
C ASP A 140 12.68 8.04 -10.34
N THR A 141 13.21 8.72 -11.36
CA THR A 141 14.52 8.40 -11.92
C THR A 141 15.67 8.75 -10.98
N GLU A 142 15.54 9.75 -10.12
CA GLU A 142 16.61 10.16 -9.19
C GLU A 142 16.74 9.12 -8.06
N LEU A 143 15.62 8.61 -7.52
CA LEU A 143 15.66 7.46 -6.60
C LEU A 143 16.36 6.26 -7.26
N ALA A 144 16.03 5.96 -8.52
CA ALA A 144 16.65 4.86 -9.24
C ALA A 144 18.17 5.06 -9.39
N ASP A 145 18.62 6.29 -9.63
CA ASP A 145 20.04 6.63 -9.74
C ASP A 145 20.77 6.56 -8.38
N GLU A 146 20.09 6.81 -7.25
CA GLU A 146 20.63 6.63 -5.90
C GLU A 146 20.88 5.16 -5.54
N LEU A 147 20.04 4.25 -6.07
CA LEU A 147 20.16 2.81 -5.88
C LEU A 147 21.21 2.15 -6.79
N ASP A 148 21.95 2.94 -7.58
CA ASP A 148 23.02 2.54 -8.51
C ASP A 148 22.51 1.72 -9.72
N SER A 149 22.96 0.48 -9.88
CA SER A 149 22.86 -0.23 -11.16
C SER A 149 21.58 -1.07 -11.25
N GLY A 150 20.46 -0.44 -11.56
CA GLY A 150 19.20 -1.16 -11.71
C GLY A 150 18.10 -0.46 -12.51
N VAL A 151 16.94 -1.12 -12.55
CA VAL A 151 15.75 -0.64 -13.25
C VAL A 151 14.56 -0.63 -12.30
N LEU A 152 13.91 0.52 -12.20
CA LEU A 152 12.74 0.72 -11.37
C LEU A 152 11.46 0.56 -12.21
N TYR A 153 10.56 -0.30 -11.77
CA TYR A 153 9.24 -0.50 -12.37
C TYR A 153 8.15 -0.16 -11.37
N LYS A 154 7.14 0.59 -11.81
CA LYS A 154 5.95 0.91 -11.03
C LYS A 154 4.82 -0.04 -11.38
N ALA A 155 4.22 -0.69 -10.38
CA ALA A 155 2.96 -1.38 -10.58
C ALA A 155 1.84 -0.37 -10.83
N ARG A 156 1.00 -0.63 -11.83
CA ARG A 156 -0.18 0.16 -12.14
C ARG A 156 -1.38 -0.40 -11.39
N ALA A 157 -2.27 0.49 -10.96
CA ALA A 157 -3.52 0.08 -10.33
C ALA A 157 -4.36 -0.78 -11.29
N GLY A 158 -4.81 -1.94 -10.82
CA GLY A 158 -5.49 -2.95 -11.65
C GLY A 158 -4.57 -3.77 -12.56
N GLY A 159 -3.25 -3.61 -12.42
CA GLY A 159 -2.25 -4.47 -13.07
C GLY A 159 -2.29 -5.89 -12.54
N SER A 160 -1.69 -6.82 -13.29
CA SER A 160 -1.60 -8.23 -12.94
C SER A 160 -0.16 -8.71 -12.87
N LEU A 161 0.05 -9.74 -12.03
CA LEU A 161 1.27 -10.55 -11.98
C LEU A 161 1.19 -11.79 -12.90
N ASP A 162 0.15 -11.88 -13.74
CA ASP A 162 -0.01 -12.97 -14.70
C ASP A 162 1.07 -12.92 -15.79
N TYR A 163 1.53 -14.10 -16.21
CA TYR A 163 2.32 -14.23 -17.42
C TYR A 163 1.40 -14.25 -18.65
N VAL A 164 1.47 -13.19 -19.46
CA VAL A 164 0.60 -13.00 -20.64
C VAL A 164 1.29 -13.28 -21.99
N GLY A 165 2.62 -13.42 -22.00
CA GLY A 165 3.36 -13.78 -23.21
C GLY A 165 4.79 -13.24 -23.25
N ASP A 166 5.44 -13.39 -24.40
CA ASP A 166 6.80 -12.91 -24.64
C ASP A 166 6.83 -11.51 -25.34
N ASP A 167 5.71 -10.78 -25.35
CA ASP A 167 5.62 -9.42 -25.88
C ASP A 167 5.58 -8.38 -24.73
N PRO A 168 6.60 -7.50 -24.59
CA PRO A 168 6.63 -6.52 -23.50
C PRO A 168 5.44 -5.56 -23.53
N THR A 169 4.83 -5.29 -24.69
CA THR A 169 3.69 -4.37 -24.78
C THR A 169 2.45 -4.89 -24.06
N GLU A 170 2.32 -6.21 -23.88
CA GLU A 170 1.21 -6.84 -23.15
C GLU A 170 1.27 -6.55 -21.64
N TYR A 171 2.42 -6.08 -21.13
CA TYR A 171 2.64 -5.78 -19.71
C TYR A 171 2.53 -4.29 -19.40
N GLU A 172 2.41 -3.42 -20.41
CA GLU A 172 2.35 -1.97 -20.21
C GLU A 172 1.12 -1.55 -19.39
N ASP A 173 0.00 -2.25 -19.45
CA ASP A 173 -1.13 -1.91 -18.58
C ASP A 173 -0.86 -2.23 -17.10
N SER A 174 0.07 -3.16 -16.82
CA SER A 174 0.39 -3.61 -15.46
C SER A 174 1.61 -2.91 -14.87
N PHE A 175 2.61 -2.57 -15.69
CA PHE A 175 3.87 -2.00 -15.22
C PHE A 175 4.32 -0.82 -16.07
N LYS A 176 4.84 0.21 -15.40
CA LYS A 176 5.55 1.33 -16.03
C LYS A 176 7.03 1.23 -15.66
N GLN A 177 7.91 1.15 -16.64
CA GLN A 177 9.35 1.37 -16.43
C GLN A 177 9.61 2.85 -16.14
N ILE A 178 10.43 3.16 -15.14
CA ILE A 178 10.68 4.53 -14.67
C ILE A 178 12.01 5.08 -15.23
N ASN A 179 13.08 4.30 -15.16
CA ASN A 179 14.40 4.66 -15.68
C ASN A 179 14.86 3.65 -16.75
N ALA A 180 15.95 3.95 -17.45
CA ALA A 180 16.57 3.04 -18.44
C ALA A 180 15.64 2.59 -19.59
N GLU A 181 14.68 3.43 -19.99
CA GLU A 181 13.75 3.14 -21.09
C GLU A 181 14.51 2.75 -22.38
N GLY A 182 14.07 1.68 -23.04
CA GLY A 182 14.70 1.15 -24.26
C GLY A 182 15.96 0.32 -24.04
N ALA A 183 16.48 0.22 -22.81
CA ALA A 183 17.63 -0.64 -22.49
C ALA A 183 17.21 -2.03 -21.99
N TYR A 184 16.21 -2.08 -21.09
CA TYR A 184 15.70 -3.33 -20.50
C TYR A 184 14.25 -3.61 -20.90
N ASP A 185 13.46 -2.57 -21.22
CA ASP A 185 12.02 -2.66 -21.42
C ASP A 185 11.36 -3.44 -20.26
N LEU A 186 10.25 -4.14 -20.49
CA LEU A 186 9.60 -4.95 -19.46
C LEU A 186 10.17 -6.38 -19.34
N GLN A 187 11.31 -6.71 -19.97
CA GLN A 187 11.88 -8.07 -19.98
C GLN A 187 12.14 -8.67 -18.59
N PRO A 188 12.76 -7.95 -17.63
CA PRO A 188 12.94 -8.48 -16.28
C PRO A 188 11.61 -8.83 -15.61
N VAL A 189 10.60 -7.98 -15.75
CA VAL A 189 9.26 -8.21 -15.21
C VAL A 189 8.63 -9.44 -15.85
N MET A 190 8.67 -9.56 -17.18
CA MET A 190 8.16 -10.73 -17.91
C MET A 190 8.82 -12.02 -17.45
N THR A 191 10.14 -11.97 -17.22
CA THR A 191 10.93 -13.12 -16.76
C THR A 191 10.49 -13.56 -15.36
N LEU A 192 10.29 -12.60 -14.45
CA LEU A 192 9.74 -12.89 -13.12
C LEU A 192 8.32 -13.46 -13.22
N MET A 193 7.41 -12.84 -13.99
CA MET A 193 6.03 -13.32 -14.12
C MET A 193 5.98 -14.73 -14.69
N LYS A 194 6.81 -15.03 -15.69
CA LYS A 194 6.92 -16.38 -16.25
C LYS A 194 7.34 -17.40 -15.19
N PHE A 195 8.38 -17.08 -14.43
CA PHE A 195 8.82 -17.93 -13.33
C PHE A 195 7.68 -18.17 -12.33
N LEU A 196 7.06 -17.11 -11.82
CA LEU A 196 5.97 -17.19 -10.84
C LEU A 196 4.77 -18.03 -11.33
N ASN A 197 4.46 -18.01 -12.62
CA ASN A 197 3.27 -18.66 -13.19
C ASN A 197 3.55 -20.07 -13.74
N GLU A 198 4.77 -20.36 -14.17
CA GLU A 198 5.11 -21.63 -14.85
C GLU A 198 5.98 -22.57 -14.00
N SER A 199 6.63 -22.10 -12.92
CA SER A 199 7.44 -22.95 -12.04
C SER A 199 6.57 -23.96 -11.26
N THR A 200 7.08 -25.16 -11.01
CA THR A 200 6.47 -26.05 -9.99
C THR A 200 6.76 -25.54 -8.57
N ASP A 201 6.01 -26.03 -7.57
CA ASP A 201 6.26 -25.69 -6.16
C ASP A 201 7.71 -25.98 -5.73
N GLU A 202 8.31 -27.07 -6.23
CA GLU A 202 9.71 -27.40 -5.95
C GLU A 202 10.69 -26.43 -6.62
N GLU A 203 10.46 -26.10 -7.90
CA GLU A 203 11.27 -25.11 -8.62
C GLU A 203 11.15 -23.73 -7.98
N PHE A 204 9.93 -23.34 -7.60
CA PHE A 204 9.68 -22.10 -6.88
C PHE A 204 10.48 -22.03 -5.57
N ALA A 205 10.40 -23.08 -4.74
CA ALA A 205 11.08 -23.11 -3.46
C ALA A 205 12.61 -23.11 -3.57
N GLU A 206 13.16 -23.70 -4.62
CA GLU A 206 14.61 -23.78 -4.84
C GLU A 206 15.19 -22.54 -5.56
N GLU A 207 14.43 -21.96 -6.49
CA GLU A 207 14.93 -20.96 -7.45
C GLU A 207 14.37 -19.55 -7.22
N LEU A 208 13.43 -19.31 -6.28
CA LEU A 208 12.91 -17.96 -6.02
C LEU A 208 14.01 -16.93 -5.75
N GLY A 209 15.06 -17.35 -5.04
CA GLY A 209 16.24 -16.53 -4.74
C GLY A 209 17.06 -16.12 -5.97
N ASP A 210 16.83 -16.70 -7.15
CA ASP A 210 17.49 -16.25 -8.38
C ASP A 210 16.75 -15.08 -9.04
N TYR A 211 15.51 -14.80 -8.63
CA TYR A 211 14.66 -13.75 -9.20
C TYR A 211 14.32 -12.64 -8.21
N VAL A 212 14.25 -12.95 -6.92
CA VAL A 212 13.85 -12.01 -5.85
C VAL A 212 14.86 -12.06 -4.72
N ASP A 213 15.21 -10.90 -4.17
CA ASP A 213 15.92 -10.84 -2.89
C ASP A 213 14.95 -11.28 -1.78
N THR A 214 15.03 -12.56 -1.42
CA THR A 214 14.11 -13.19 -0.47
C THR A 214 14.22 -12.61 0.95
N GLU A 215 15.38 -12.05 1.33
CA GLU A 215 15.54 -11.42 2.64
C GLU A 215 14.79 -10.08 2.66
N SER A 216 15.00 -9.25 1.64
CA SER A 216 14.28 -7.98 1.50
C SER A 216 12.78 -8.20 1.32
N PHE A 217 12.36 -9.24 0.59
CA PHE A 217 10.95 -9.58 0.42
C PHE A 217 10.29 -10.06 1.72
N ALA A 218 10.99 -10.85 2.54
CA ALA A 218 10.50 -11.24 3.86
C ALA A 218 10.27 -10.03 4.78
N LYS A 219 11.22 -9.08 4.80
CA LYS A 219 11.09 -7.82 5.55
C LYS A 219 9.93 -6.96 5.06
N TYR A 220 9.72 -6.90 3.75
CA TYR A 220 8.57 -6.24 3.14
C TYR A 220 7.26 -6.84 3.65
N LEU A 221 7.07 -8.15 3.52
CA LEU A 221 5.85 -8.83 3.98
C LEU A 221 5.61 -8.65 5.48
N ALA A 222 6.66 -8.82 6.30
CA ALA A 222 6.63 -8.58 7.73
C ALA A 222 6.14 -7.16 8.07
N THR A 223 6.65 -6.16 7.37
CA THR A 223 6.28 -4.76 7.58
C THR A 223 4.86 -4.48 7.13
N GLN A 224 4.42 -5.00 5.98
CA GLN A 224 3.04 -4.81 5.52
C GLN A 224 2.02 -5.43 6.49
N GLU A 225 2.36 -6.58 7.09
CA GLU A 225 1.56 -7.21 8.13
C GLU A 225 1.48 -6.36 9.40
N ILE A 226 2.63 -5.90 9.92
CA ILE A 226 2.69 -5.00 11.10
C ILE A 226 1.88 -3.72 10.85
N LEU A 227 1.95 -3.17 9.64
CA LEU A 227 1.21 -1.98 9.25
C LEU A 227 -0.28 -2.25 8.97
N SER A 228 -0.70 -3.52 8.95
CA SER A 228 -2.04 -3.96 8.53
C SER A 228 -2.46 -3.34 7.19
N ASN A 229 -1.51 -3.28 6.24
CA ASN A 229 -1.75 -2.65 4.94
C ASN A 229 -2.43 -3.61 3.98
N ASN A 230 -3.76 -3.51 3.88
CA ASN A 230 -4.56 -4.37 3.00
C ASN A 230 -4.46 -4.02 1.50
N ASP A 231 -3.79 -2.93 1.12
CA ASP A 231 -3.59 -2.53 -0.29
C ASP A 231 -2.15 -2.77 -0.78
N ALA A 232 -1.39 -3.56 -0.03
CA ALA A 232 -0.04 -3.99 -0.37
C ALA A 232 -0.02 -4.96 -1.57
N MET A 233 1.20 -5.28 -2.05
CA MET A 233 1.44 -6.28 -3.11
C MET A 233 0.80 -7.64 -2.83
N ASP A 234 0.76 -8.10 -1.56
CA ASP A 234 0.13 -9.37 -1.15
C ASP A 234 -1.41 -9.28 -1.03
N GLY A 235 -1.97 -8.08 -1.24
CA GLY A 235 -3.39 -7.80 -1.36
C GLY A 235 -3.81 -7.55 -2.83
N PRO A 236 -4.63 -6.52 -3.12
CA PRO A 236 -5.06 -6.17 -4.47
C PRO A 236 -3.94 -5.78 -5.45
N GLY A 237 -2.69 -5.63 -5.00
CA GLY A 237 -1.53 -5.45 -5.88
C GLY A 237 -1.38 -4.06 -6.51
N ASN A 238 -1.89 -3.00 -5.87
CA ASN A 238 -1.97 -1.68 -6.53
C ASN A 238 -0.82 -0.72 -6.22
N ASN A 239 -0.13 -0.87 -5.08
CA ASN A 239 0.73 0.19 -4.53
C ASN A 239 2.15 -0.29 -4.19
N TYR A 240 2.91 -0.69 -5.21
CA TYR A 240 4.31 -1.04 -5.04
C TYR A 240 5.14 -0.71 -6.27
N TYR A 241 6.45 -0.67 -6.07
CA TYR A 241 7.45 -0.66 -7.13
C TYR A 241 8.30 -1.93 -7.03
N LEU A 242 8.92 -2.29 -8.15
CA LEU A 242 9.90 -3.36 -8.26
C LEU A 242 11.22 -2.72 -8.68
N TRP A 243 12.23 -2.82 -7.83
CA TRP A 243 13.61 -2.49 -8.17
C TRP A 243 14.30 -3.74 -8.67
N TYR A 244 14.76 -3.75 -9.91
CA TYR A 244 15.57 -4.81 -10.49
C TYR A 244 17.05 -4.45 -10.42
N ASP A 245 17.80 -5.10 -9.54
CA ASP A 245 19.26 -4.98 -9.49
C ASP A 245 19.86 -5.69 -10.71
N THR A 246 20.60 -4.98 -11.56
CA THR A 246 21.14 -5.53 -12.80
C THR A 246 22.45 -6.30 -12.60
N THR A 247 23.06 -6.21 -11.42
CA THR A 247 24.25 -6.95 -11.00
C THR A 247 23.86 -8.32 -10.45
N GLU A 248 23.03 -8.33 -9.41
CA GLU A 248 22.56 -9.55 -8.74
C GLU A 248 21.40 -10.22 -9.51
N LYS A 249 20.72 -9.47 -10.39
CA LYS A 249 19.58 -9.91 -11.20
C LYS A 249 18.36 -10.31 -10.40
N GLN A 250 18.19 -9.68 -9.24
CA GLN A 250 17.09 -9.93 -8.32
C GLN A 250 16.19 -8.70 -8.23
N PHE A 251 14.93 -8.94 -7.93
CA PHE A 251 13.96 -7.92 -7.59
C PHE A 251 13.91 -7.65 -6.08
N THR A 252 13.79 -6.37 -5.72
CA THR A 252 13.39 -5.89 -4.40
C THR A 252 12.05 -5.17 -4.54
N VAL A 253 11.10 -5.46 -3.65
CA VAL A 253 9.79 -4.79 -3.62
C VAL A 253 9.90 -3.54 -2.76
N LEU A 254 9.43 -2.40 -3.29
CA LEU A 254 9.36 -1.13 -2.57
C LEU A 254 7.89 -0.78 -2.32
N SER A 255 7.53 -0.52 -1.08
CA SER A 255 6.19 -0.07 -0.72
C SER A 255 5.88 1.30 -1.34
N TRP A 256 4.61 1.53 -1.68
CA TRP A 256 4.11 2.83 -2.11
C TRP A 256 2.70 3.02 -1.54
N ASP A 257 2.24 4.27 -1.49
CA ASP A 257 0.85 4.62 -1.14
C ASP A 257 0.36 3.97 0.18
N LEU A 258 1.09 4.22 1.28
CA LEU A 258 0.78 3.66 2.61
C LEU A 258 -0.32 4.43 3.34
N ASN A 259 -1.16 5.18 2.63
CA ASN A 259 -2.19 6.04 3.19
C ASN A 259 -3.37 5.28 3.83
N LEU A 260 -3.48 3.98 3.58
CA LEU A 260 -4.44 3.06 4.22
C LEU A 260 -3.80 2.17 5.30
N ALA A 261 -2.50 2.31 5.55
CA ALA A 261 -1.85 1.61 6.65
C ALA A 261 -2.44 2.06 8.00
N LEU A 262 -2.55 1.13 8.95
CA LEU A 262 -3.01 1.34 10.32
C LEU A 262 -4.44 1.89 10.49
N SER A 263 -5.20 2.08 9.39
CA SER A 263 -6.54 2.68 9.42
C SER A 263 -7.68 1.67 9.68
N GLY A 264 -7.39 0.37 9.70
CA GLY A 264 -8.39 -0.71 9.68
C GLY A 264 -8.82 -1.32 11.03
N MET A 265 -8.16 -1.02 12.15
CA MET A 265 -8.40 -1.75 13.41
C MET A 265 -9.40 -1.10 14.38
N GLY A 266 -9.91 0.10 14.09
CA GLY A 266 -10.76 0.88 15.01
C GLY A 266 -12.29 0.74 14.83
N GLY A 267 -12.76 -0.02 13.84
CA GLY A 267 -14.19 -0.19 13.55
C GLY A 267 -14.57 -1.67 13.58
N GLY A 268 -15.41 -2.07 14.54
CA GLY A 268 -15.79 -3.46 14.78
C GLY A 268 -16.18 -4.24 13.52
N MET A 269 -15.20 -4.95 12.97
CA MET A 269 -15.37 -6.06 12.06
C MET A 269 -14.48 -7.15 12.65
N GLY A 270 -15.05 -7.93 13.57
CA GLY A 270 -14.35 -9.09 14.12
C GLY A 270 -13.93 -10.03 13.01
N ASP A 271 -12.81 -10.72 13.22
CA ASP A 271 -12.38 -11.95 12.56
C ASP A 271 -13.42 -12.49 11.56
N MET A 272 -13.28 -12.09 10.30
CA MET A 272 -13.57 -13.02 9.21
C MET A 272 -12.26 -13.72 8.85
N GLN A 273 -11.75 -14.44 9.85
CA GLN A 273 -10.98 -15.64 9.60
C GLN A 273 -11.83 -16.50 8.68
N GLN A 274 -11.33 -16.73 7.48
CA GLN A 274 -11.94 -17.55 6.47
C GLN A 274 -11.90 -19.00 6.96
N ASP A 275 -12.82 -19.33 7.87
CA ASP A 275 -12.94 -20.67 8.44
C ASP A 275 -13.66 -21.55 7.40
N THR A 276 -12.89 -22.09 6.47
CA THR A 276 -13.29 -23.24 5.67
C THR A 276 -13.32 -24.48 6.54
N GLU A 277 -14.28 -24.57 7.47
CA GLU A 277 -14.62 -25.84 8.11
C GLU A 277 -15.93 -26.43 7.55
N THR A 278 -15.76 -27.65 7.05
CA THR A 278 -16.78 -28.46 6.41
C THR A 278 -17.68 -29.05 7.49
N GLY A 279 -18.75 -28.35 7.86
CA GLY A 279 -19.66 -28.75 8.95
C GLY A 279 -21.04 -29.19 8.46
N THR A 280 -21.30 -30.49 8.44
CA THR A 280 -22.59 -31.12 8.14
C THR A 280 -23.73 -30.65 9.04
N ALA A 281 -24.92 -30.50 8.46
CA ALA A 281 -26.19 -30.17 9.12
C ALA A 281 -26.56 -31.12 10.29
N THR A 282 -26.97 -30.54 11.42
CA THR A 282 -27.99 -31.10 12.33
C THR A 282 -28.63 -30.01 13.23
N ASP A 283 -29.95 -29.91 13.11
CA ASP A 283 -31.04 -29.45 14.00
C ASP A 283 -30.84 -29.08 15.51
N ILE A 284 -31.64 -28.07 15.93
CA ILE A 284 -32.27 -27.77 17.27
C ILE A 284 -31.33 -27.17 18.35
N ASP A 285 -31.61 -26.11 19.14
CA ASP A 285 -32.79 -25.71 19.94
C ASP A 285 -32.77 -24.22 20.38
N ASP A 286 -33.95 -23.71 20.73
CA ASP A 286 -34.29 -22.48 21.45
C ASP A 286 -33.57 -22.34 22.82
N THR A 287 -33.13 -21.12 23.17
CA THR A 287 -33.31 -20.57 24.53
C THR A 287 -33.16 -19.03 24.57
N ALA A 288 -34.19 -18.38 25.13
CA ALA A 288 -34.32 -16.97 25.49
C ALA A 288 -33.19 -16.49 26.45
N THR A 289 -32.88 -15.19 26.68
CA THR A 289 -33.73 -14.17 27.33
C THR A 289 -33.22 -12.72 27.18
N THR A 290 -34.17 -11.79 26.89
CA THR A 290 -34.46 -10.46 27.49
C THR A 290 -33.40 -9.34 27.65
N GLY A 291 -33.71 -8.16 27.08
CA GLY A 291 -33.15 -6.85 27.49
C GLY A 291 -33.59 -5.65 26.62
N GLU A 292 -34.85 -5.21 26.82
CA GLU A 292 -35.47 -3.87 26.59
C GLU A 292 -35.05 -2.94 25.40
N MET A 293 -36.04 -2.64 24.54
CA MET A 293 -36.04 -1.48 23.63
C MET A 293 -36.80 -0.28 24.23
N PRO A 294 -36.38 0.99 24.01
CA PRO A 294 -37.17 2.17 24.35
C PRO A 294 -38.30 2.43 23.33
N THR A 295 -39.44 2.89 23.84
CA THR A 295 -40.67 3.23 23.13
C THR A 295 -40.54 4.47 22.23
N LEU A 296 -41.08 4.40 21.00
CA LEU A 296 -41.28 5.54 20.10
C LEU A 296 -42.58 6.31 20.43
N PRO A 297 -42.65 7.65 20.24
CA PRO A 297 -43.87 8.44 20.46
C PRO A 297 -44.94 8.23 19.38
N ASP A 298 -46.21 8.24 19.81
CA ASP A 298 -47.40 8.08 18.97
C ASP A 298 -47.53 9.14 17.87
N GLY A 299 -47.74 8.72 16.61
CA GLY A 299 -48.19 9.64 15.56
C GLY A 299 -47.93 9.30 14.08
N MET A 300 -47.33 8.16 13.72
CA MET A 300 -47.20 7.75 12.30
C MET A 300 -47.83 6.39 12.03
N GLU A 301 -48.84 6.36 11.16
CA GLU A 301 -49.37 5.14 10.55
C GLU A 301 -48.42 4.66 9.44
N MET A 302 -48.04 3.38 9.48
CA MET A 302 -47.32 2.69 8.40
C MET A 302 -48.34 2.06 7.42
N PRO A 303 -48.19 2.23 6.09
CA PRO A 303 -49.07 1.57 5.12
C PRO A 303 -48.73 0.08 4.94
N GLU A 304 -49.77 -0.75 4.76
CA GLU A 304 -49.68 -2.21 4.57
C GLU A 304 -48.97 -2.61 3.25
N MET A 305 -48.09 -3.60 3.33
CA MET A 305 -47.46 -4.26 2.18
C MET A 305 -48.40 -5.33 1.58
N PRO A 306 -48.58 -5.40 0.24
CA PRO A 306 -49.32 -6.48 -0.38
C PRO A 306 -48.45 -7.75 -0.55
N GLN A 307 -49.03 -8.90 -0.23
CA GLN A 307 -48.45 -10.24 -0.47
C GLN A 307 -48.45 -10.59 -1.97
N PRO A 308 -47.44 -11.31 -2.50
CA PRO A 308 -47.43 -11.77 -3.89
C PRO A 308 -48.30 -13.04 -4.08
N PRO A 309 -48.92 -13.22 -5.26
CA PRO A 309 -49.71 -14.42 -5.56
C PRO A 309 -48.83 -15.59 -6.02
N GLU A 310 -49.19 -16.81 -5.60
CA GLU A 310 -48.54 -18.07 -5.97
C GLU A 310 -48.89 -18.49 -7.41
N GLY A 311 -47.88 -18.93 -8.18
CA GLY A 311 -48.09 -19.76 -9.37
C GLY A 311 -47.49 -19.28 -10.70
N MET A 312 -46.22 -18.88 -10.75
CA MET A 312 -45.53 -18.67 -12.02
C MET A 312 -44.27 -19.54 -12.14
N GLU A 313 -44.31 -20.49 -13.09
CA GLU A 313 -43.18 -21.34 -13.50
C GLU A 313 -42.11 -20.49 -14.23
N MET A 314 -40.85 -20.66 -13.85
CA MET A 314 -39.68 -20.08 -14.53
C MET A 314 -39.30 -20.95 -15.75
N PRO A 315 -39.06 -20.37 -16.95
CA PRO A 315 -38.55 -21.13 -18.08
C PRO A 315 -37.06 -21.46 -17.91
N GLY A 316 -36.71 -22.68 -18.37
CA GLY A 316 -35.48 -23.40 -18.10
C GLY A 316 -34.19 -22.88 -18.73
N GLY A 317 -33.10 -23.43 -18.22
CA GLY A 317 -31.73 -22.98 -18.47
C GLY A 317 -31.14 -23.34 -19.82
N GLU A 318 -30.13 -22.55 -20.17
CA GLU A 318 -29.06 -22.91 -21.08
C GLU A 318 -27.78 -23.07 -20.25
N GLU A 319 -27.19 -24.26 -20.34
CA GLU A 319 -25.87 -24.59 -19.82
C GLU A 319 -24.83 -23.75 -20.57
N SER A 320 -24.09 -22.89 -19.85
CA SER A 320 -22.78 -22.42 -20.31
C SER A 320 -21.73 -23.32 -19.68
N GLU A 321 -21.14 -24.16 -20.52
CA GLU A 321 -19.98 -24.98 -20.20
C GLU A 321 -18.77 -24.09 -19.85
N GLY A 322 -18.03 -24.50 -18.81
CA GLY A 322 -16.59 -24.25 -18.70
C GLY A 322 -16.14 -22.90 -18.14
N ALA A 323 -16.51 -22.57 -16.90
CA ALA A 323 -15.61 -21.77 -16.06
C ALA A 323 -14.51 -22.71 -15.54
N GLY A 324 -13.28 -22.53 -16.04
CA GLY A 324 -12.08 -23.13 -15.44
C GLY A 324 -11.94 -22.72 -13.97
N PRO A 325 -11.16 -23.46 -13.17
CA PRO A 325 -10.98 -23.14 -11.76
C PRO A 325 -10.47 -21.70 -11.63
N SER A 326 -11.29 -20.85 -11.02
CA SER A 326 -10.88 -19.55 -10.52
C SER A 326 -9.73 -19.80 -9.55
N GLY A 327 -8.53 -19.33 -9.91
CA GLY A 327 -7.34 -19.40 -9.07
C GLY A 327 -7.64 -18.76 -7.72
N GLY A 328 -7.58 -19.58 -6.67
CA GLY A 328 -7.68 -19.12 -5.30
C GLY A 328 -6.27 -18.88 -4.76
N ASN A 329 -6.00 -17.62 -4.40
CA ASN A 329 -4.99 -17.13 -3.45
C ASN A 329 -3.75 -18.01 -3.18
N ASP A 330 -2.83 -18.07 -4.14
CA ASP A 330 -1.45 -18.52 -3.89
C ASP A 330 -0.66 -17.55 -2.98
N SER A 331 -1.16 -16.31 -2.78
CA SER A 331 -0.59 -15.34 -1.83
C SER A 331 -0.66 -15.80 -0.38
N GLY A 332 -1.61 -16.66 -0.01
CA GLY A 332 -1.79 -17.14 1.37
C GLY A 332 -0.67 -18.06 1.86
N ILE A 333 -0.16 -18.95 0.99
CA ILE A 333 0.89 -19.92 1.36
C ILE A 333 2.24 -19.23 1.54
N LEU A 334 2.55 -18.23 0.71
CA LEU A 334 3.75 -17.42 0.87
C LEU A 334 3.68 -16.62 2.16
N LYS A 335 2.55 -15.94 2.41
CA LYS A 335 2.33 -15.16 3.62
C LYS A 335 2.50 -15.99 4.90
N GLU A 336 1.86 -17.15 5.00
CA GLU A 336 1.99 -18.03 6.18
C GLU A 336 3.43 -18.51 6.43
N ARG A 337 4.19 -18.81 5.37
CA ARG A 337 5.58 -19.28 5.51
C ARG A 337 6.58 -18.17 5.80
N PHE A 338 6.32 -16.94 5.35
CA PHE A 338 7.18 -15.78 5.64
C PHE A 338 6.91 -15.19 7.02
N LEU A 339 5.69 -15.33 7.56
CA LEU A 339 5.32 -14.83 8.89
C LEU A 339 5.79 -15.74 10.05
N ASP A 340 6.12 -17.01 9.78
CA ASP A 340 6.76 -17.90 10.76
C ASP A 340 8.30 -17.79 10.71
N ASN A 341 8.84 -16.57 10.89
CA ASN A 341 10.27 -16.27 10.78
C ASN A 341 10.77 -15.40 11.96
N GLU A 342 11.94 -15.73 12.52
CA GLU A 342 12.63 -14.97 13.56
C GLU A 342 12.79 -13.46 13.21
N GLU A 343 12.95 -13.13 11.93
CA GLU A 343 13.06 -11.73 11.48
C GLU A 343 11.77 -10.94 11.68
N PHE A 344 10.61 -11.57 11.48
CA PHE A 344 9.32 -10.94 11.73
C PHE A 344 9.14 -10.63 13.22
N TYR A 345 9.46 -11.59 14.10
CA TYR A 345 9.42 -11.37 15.55
C TYR A 345 10.39 -10.28 16.00
N ALA A 346 11.62 -10.27 15.48
CA ALA A 346 12.60 -9.24 15.82
C ALA A 346 12.12 -7.84 15.42
N MET A 347 11.54 -7.70 14.24
CA MET A 347 10.97 -6.44 13.75
C MET A 347 9.75 -6.01 14.57
N TYR A 348 8.86 -6.95 14.88
CA TYR A 348 7.69 -6.71 15.72
C TYR A 348 8.10 -6.23 17.13
N GLU A 349 9.05 -6.91 17.76
CA GLU A 349 9.59 -6.51 19.07
C GLU A 349 10.23 -5.11 19.01
N GLN A 350 11.01 -4.84 17.96
CA GLN A 350 11.68 -3.56 17.76
C GLN A 350 10.67 -2.41 17.55
N LEU A 351 9.70 -2.57 16.67
CA LEU A 351 8.84 -1.47 16.21
C LEU A 351 7.59 -1.31 17.09
N ILE A 352 6.96 -2.41 17.48
CA ILE A 352 5.68 -2.41 18.20
C ILE A 352 5.90 -2.62 19.69
N ALA A 353 6.45 -3.76 20.13
CA ALA A 353 6.49 -4.12 21.54
C ALA A 353 7.38 -3.19 22.39
N SER A 354 8.42 -2.60 21.78
CA SER A 354 9.30 -1.62 22.43
C SER A 354 8.61 -0.29 22.77
N GLY A 355 7.45 0.01 22.15
CA GLY A 355 6.80 1.32 22.19
C GLY A 355 7.33 2.33 21.18
N TYR A 356 8.27 1.95 20.31
CA TYR A 356 8.88 2.84 19.31
C TYR A 356 7.87 3.47 18.36
N ALA A 357 6.91 2.69 17.83
CA ALA A 357 5.85 3.21 16.98
C ALA A 357 4.98 4.25 17.69
N GLU A 358 4.73 4.09 18.99
CA GLU A 358 3.96 5.06 19.78
C GLU A 358 4.75 6.35 20.03
N GLU A 359 6.05 6.25 20.34
CA GLU A 359 6.94 7.41 20.48
C GLU A 359 7.00 8.20 19.17
N THR A 360 7.23 7.52 18.06
CA THR A 360 7.25 8.09 16.71
C THR A 360 5.91 8.77 16.38
N LEU A 361 4.78 8.12 16.68
CA LEU A 361 3.45 8.71 16.47
C LEU A 361 3.27 10.03 17.23
N ASN A 362 3.78 10.15 18.46
CA ASN A 362 3.68 11.38 19.23
C ASN A 362 4.52 12.52 18.61
N GLU A 363 5.71 12.21 18.11
CA GLU A 363 6.56 13.18 17.40
C GLU A 363 5.88 13.66 16.10
N LEU A 364 5.32 12.73 15.32
CA LEU A 364 4.60 13.06 14.09
C LEU A 364 3.35 13.88 14.35
N THR A 365 2.61 13.56 15.40
CA THR A 365 1.43 14.35 15.81
C THR A 365 1.83 15.79 16.10
N THR A 366 2.92 16.00 16.84
CA THR A 366 3.43 17.34 17.14
C THR A 366 3.81 18.10 15.87
N ARG A 367 4.54 17.45 14.94
CA ARG A 367 4.93 18.06 13.67
C ARG A 367 3.73 18.40 12.78
N ALA A 368 2.68 17.58 12.80
CA ALA A 368 1.46 17.83 12.04
C ALA A 368 0.67 19.02 12.60
N GLU A 369 0.55 19.12 13.92
CA GLU A 369 -0.05 20.29 14.60
C GLU A 369 0.73 21.58 14.28
N GLU A 370 2.07 21.52 14.26
CA GLU A 370 2.92 22.65 13.86
C GLU A 370 2.72 23.07 12.39
N ALA A 371 2.37 22.13 11.51
CA ALA A 371 2.00 22.38 10.12
C ALA A 371 0.55 22.90 9.95
N GLY A 372 -0.24 22.91 11.03
CA GLY A 372 -1.59 23.45 11.08
C GLY A 372 -2.72 22.42 11.05
N ASP A 373 -2.43 21.12 11.21
CA ASP A 373 -3.48 20.08 11.29
C ASP A 373 -4.16 20.08 12.66
N GLU A 374 -5.41 20.54 12.72
CA GLU A 374 -6.19 20.57 13.97
C GLU A 374 -6.78 19.19 14.34
N GLY A 375 -6.81 18.24 13.40
CA GLY A 375 -7.34 16.88 13.59
C GLY A 375 -6.28 15.84 13.96
N ALA A 376 -4.99 16.21 13.92
CA ALA A 376 -3.84 15.34 14.14
C ALA A 376 -3.96 14.47 15.41
N ALA A 377 -4.27 15.08 16.55
CA ALA A 377 -4.40 14.39 17.83
C ALA A 377 -5.54 13.35 17.84
N THR A 378 -6.66 13.65 17.17
CA THR A 378 -7.80 12.73 17.07
C THR A 378 -7.44 11.52 16.23
N LEU A 379 -6.77 11.73 15.09
CA LEU A 379 -6.28 10.64 14.25
C LEU A 379 -5.25 9.78 15.00
N ALA A 380 -4.33 10.42 15.74
CA ALA A 380 -3.33 9.72 16.54
C ALA A 380 -3.94 8.83 17.64
N GLU A 381 -5.05 9.25 18.26
CA GLU A 381 -5.80 8.38 19.20
C GLU A 381 -6.33 7.11 18.52
N SER A 382 -6.87 7.24 17.29
CA SER A 382 -7.33 6.07 16.52
C SER A 382 -6.16 5.14 16.16
N ILE A 383 -5.03 5.70 15.70
CA ILE A 383 -3.84 4.90 15.36
C ILE A 383 -3.29 4.20 16.61
N ARG A 384 -3.26 4.87 17.77
CA ARG A 384 -2.81 4.27 19.03
C ARG A 384 -3.67 3.08 19.43
N SER A 385 -4.98 3.13 19.17
CA SER A 385 -5.85 1.98 19.36
C SER A 385 -5.45 0.80 18.45
N SER A 386 -5.13 1.06 17.18
CA SER A 386 -4.63 0.03 16.25
C SER A 386 -3.30 -0.58 16.72
N LEU A 387 -2.35 0.26 17.16
CA LEU A 387 -1.07 -0.20 17.69
C LEU A 387 -1.24 -1.05 18.96
N ALA A 388 -2.16 -0.65 19.85
CA ALA A 388 -2.46 -1.43 21.05
C ALA A 388 -3.08 -2.80 20.70
N SER A 389 -3.99 -2.87 19.72
CA SER A 389 -4.54 -4.16 19.29
C SER A 389 -3.47 -5.06 18.67
N LEU A 390 -2.55 -4.51 17.86
CA LEU A 390 -1.41 -5.26 17.34
C LEU A 390 -0.56 -5.82 18.48
N SER A 391 -0.31 -5.01 19.52
CA SER A 391 0.43 -5.43 20.71
C SER A 391 -0.24 -6.59 21.46
N GLU A 392 -1.57 -6.66 21.47
CA GLU A 392 -2.33 -7.71 22.16
C GLU A 392 -2.40 -9.02 21.37
N THR A 393 -2.44 -8.93 20.03
CA THR A 393 -2.42 -10.08 19.12
C THR A 393 -1.01 -10.48 18.71
N ALA A 394 -0.03 -10.19 19.56
CA ALA A 394 1.37 -10.46 19.29
C ALA A 394 1.54 -11.92 18.83
N PRO A 395 2.25 -12.16 17.72
CA PRO A 395 2.62 -13.52 17.36
C PRO A 395 3.47 -14.09 18.52
N GLU A 396 3.26 -15.37 18.85
CA GLU A 396 4.12 -16.09 19.81
C GLU A 396 5.27 -16.77 19.05
N PRO A 397 6.54 -16.59 19.44
CA PRO A 397 7.67 -17.20 18.75
C PRO A 397 7.44 -18.71 18.64
N SER A 398 7.44 -19.23 17.40
CA SER A 398 7.19 -20.66 17.21
C SER A 398 8.34 -21.45 17.83
N ASP A 399 8.01 -22.32 18.80
CA ASP A 399 8.93 -23.32 19.32
C ASP A 399 9.15 -24.42 18.25
N GLY A 400 9.81 -24.06 17.15
CA GLY A 400 10.49 -24.99 16.26
C GLY A 400 9.90 -25.17 14.85
N MET A 401 10.61 -24.63 13.88
CA MET A 401 11.32 -25.44 12.88
C MET A 401 12.66 -24.77 12.57
N GLY A 402 13.73 -25.29 13.17
CA GLY A 402 15.07 -24.90 12.77
C GLY A 402 15.27 -25.25 11.30
N MET A 403 15.43 -24.22 10.46
CA MET A 403 16.01 -24.36 9.13
C MET A 403 17.31 -25.16 9.28
N GLY A 404 17.36 -26.35 8.71
CA GLY A 404 18.54 -27.21 8.70
C GLY A 404 19.75 -26.46 8.12
N PRO A 405 21.00 -26.82 8.50
CA PRO A 405 22.17 -26.00 8.24
C PRO A 405 22.49 -25.97 6.74
N GLY A 406 22.06 -24.90 6.09
CA GLY A 406 22.08 -24.75 4.64
C GLY A 406 22.95 -23.62 4.09
N ARG A 407 23.92 -23.07 4.85
CA ARG A 407 25.04 -22.30 4.26
C ARG A 407 26.19 -22.22 5.25
N LYS A 408 27.26 -22.99 4.98
CA LYS A 408 28.56 -22.72 5.62
C LYS A 408 29.03 -21.38 5.11
N THR A 409 28.97 -20.37 5.96
CA THR A 409 29.77 -19.16 5.83
C THR A 409 31.23 -19.57 5.68
N ALA A 410 31.83 -19.19 4.55
CA ALA A 410 33.26 -19.36 4.33
C ALA A 410 33.98 -18.36 5.23
N THR A 411 34.41 -18.80 6.41
CA THR A 411 35.35 -18.06 7.24
C THR A 411 36.63 -17.85 6.44
N THR A 412 36.87 -16.62 5.99
CA THR A 412 38.18 -16.14 5.55
C THR A 412 39.16 -16.26 6.72
N ALA A 413 40.03 -17.27 6.67
CA ALA A 413 41.17 -17.37 7.55
C ALA A 413 42.17 -16.27 7.18
N SER A 414 42.34 -15.29 8.07
CA SER A 414 43.44 -14.35 8.03
C SER A 414 44.72 -15.07 8.44
N GLU A 415 45.61 -15.33 7.48
CA GLU A 415 46.98 -15.78 7.74
C GLU A 415 47.78 -14.64 8.37
N THR A 416 47.94 -14.68 9.69
CA THR A 416 49.02 -13.98 10.40
C THR A 416 50.36 -14.59 9.99
N THR A 417 51.13 -13.84 9.21
CA THR A 417 52.55 -14.13 8.97
C THR A 417 53.37 -13.66 10.16
N GLU A 418 53.93 -14.62 10.88
CA GLU A 418 54.87 -14.43 11.99
C GLU A 418 56.25 -14.09 11.39
N THR A 419 56.62 -12.81 11.37
CA THR A 419 58.00 -12.38 11.10
C THR A 419 58.88 -12.70 12.30
N THR A 420 59.72 -13.71 12.15
CA THR A 420 60.95 -13.90 12.91
C THR A 420 62.05 -13.08 12.24
N GLU A 421 62.53 -12.02 12.89
CA GLU A 421 63.83 -11.43 12.58
C GLU A 421 64.79 -11.63 13.76
N ASP A 422 65.88 -12.30 13.44
CA ASP A 422 67.14 -12.37 14.16
C ASP A 422 67.87 -11.00 14.06
N VAL A 423 68.60 -10.67 15.13
CA VAL A 423 69.56 -9.56 15.37
C VAL A 423 69.05 -8.32 16.11
#